data_AF-A0A1E3BNX5-F1
#
_entry.id   AF-A0A1E3BNX5-F1
#
_cell.length_a   1.000
_cell.length_b   1.000
_cell.length_c   1.000
_cell.angle_alpha   90.00
_cell.angle_beta   90.00
_cell.angle_gamma   90.00
#
_symmetry.space_group_name_H-M   'P 1'
#
loop_
_entity.id
_entity.type
_entity.pdbx_description
1 polymer ?
#
loop_
_entity_poly.entity_id
_entity_poly.type
_entity_poly.pdbx_seq_one_letter_code
_entity_poly.pdbx_strand_id
1 'polypeptide(L)'
;MVAKSILLTALSLAPSALAAPVVPNPLSNTLTSIPAPPIDGIRPEDYNRLTKRGNDFTSSSVKLSSTCDKDLPKNPRNSDELIFLEAANFRARAQPWCTQMKTGLKNDGKAFAKENVQDMSNFVKPDNLNHGVSRVINVSMTLTDEGKKELQKDDEALNGFCLYAFENYGTKGDGCTKEQKYWKGIKGATTTGVKGGSSKLSHGGKELGSLKVTYE
;
A
#
# COMPACT_ATOMS: atom_id res chain seq x y z
N MET A 1 33.62 -89.68 -8.43
CA MET A 1 33.16 -89.58 -9.83
C MET A 1 32.29 -88.33 -9.92
N VAL A 2 32.82 -87.20 -10.39
CA VAL A 2 32.66 -86.61 -11.75
C VAL A 2 31.17 -86.47 -12.11
N ALA A 3 30.57 -85.31 -12.37
CA ALA A 3 31.00 -83.98 -12.86
C ALA A 3 30.21 -82.88 -12.11
N LYS A 4 30.71 -81.66 -11.82
CA LYS A 4 31.21 -80.54 -12.65
C LYS A 4 30.20 -80.00 -13.68
N SER A 5 30.05 -78.67 -13.66
CA SER A 5 29.63 -77.77 -14.77
C SER A 5 28.10 -77.54 -14.87
N ILE A 6 27.48 -76.35 -15.00
CA ILE A 6 27.83 -74.93 -15.38
C ILE A 6 26.66 -74.05 -14.88
N LEU A 7 26.86 -73.02 -14.04
CA LEU A 7 27.09 -71.59 -14.36
C LEU A 7 25.88 -70.80 -14.90
N LEU A 8 25.47 -69.81 -14.09
CA LEU A 8 24.89 -68.47 -14.38
C LEU A 8 23.56 -68.41 -15.18
N THR A 9 22.53 -67.68 -14.74
CA THR A 9 22.55 -66.21 -14.68
C THR A 9 21.40 -65.68 -13.79
N ALA A 10 21.67 -64.57 -13.12
CA ALA A 10 20.84 -63.89 -12.13
C ALA A 10 19.50 -63.33 -12.66
N LEU A 11 18.45 -63.48 -11.87
CA LEU A 11 17.37 -62.50 -11.76
C LEU A 11 17.26 -62.10 -10.28
N SER A 12 17.65 -60.86 -9.96
CA SER A 12 17.46 -60.31 -8.62
C SER A 12 15.98 -60.06 -8.37
N LEU A 13 15.40 -60.85 -7.47
CA LEU A 13 14.12 -60.58 -6.84
C LEU A 13 14.32 -59.49 -5.77
N ALA A 14 13.64 -58.35 -5.91
CA ALA A 14 13.32 -57.47 -4.79
C ALA A 14 11.80 -57.48 -4.58
N PRO A 15 11.29 -57.63 -3.35
CA PRO A 15 9.88 -57.89 -3.11
C PRO A 15 9.05 -56.63 -2.89
N SER A 16 7.87 -56.65 -3.51
CA SER A 16 6.53 -56.31 -3.00
C SER A 16 6.37 -55.13 -2.02
N ALA A 17 5.65 -54.10 -2.47
CA ALA A 17 4.72 -53.36 -1.62
C ALA A 17 3.58 -52.73 -2.46
N LEU A 18 2.45 -53.43 -2.45
CA LEU A 18 1.06 -52.96 -2.45
C LEU A 18 0.74 -51.56 -3.01
N ALA A 19 0.04 -51.57 -4.14
CA ALA A 19 -0.74 -50.45 -4.65
C ALA A 19 -1.98 -50.20 -3.76
N ALA A 20 -2.16 -48.95 -3.34
CA ALA A 20 -3.44 -48.40 -2.90
C ALA A 20 -3.81 -47.22 -3.82
N PRO A 21 -5.10 -47.04 -4.17
CA PRO A 21 -5.52 -46.11 -5.23
C PRO A 21 -5.50 -44.65 -4.74
N VAL A 22 -4.85 -43.77 -5.51
CA VAL A 22 -4.86 -42.32 -5.27
C VAL A 22 -6.16 -41.74 -5.82
N VAL A 23 -7.04 -41.37 -4.89
CA VAL A 23 -8.17 -40.44 -5.12
C VAL A 23 -7.60 -39.04 -5.34
N PRO A 24 -8.00 -38.27 -6.37
CA PRO A 24 -7.62 -36.87 -6.46
C PRO A 24 -8.48 -36.06 -5.50
N ASN A 25 -7.86 -35.38 -4.54
CA ASN A 25 -8.51 -34.30 -3.80
C ASN A 25 -7.66 -33.01 -3.85
N PRO A 26 -8.31 -31.84 -3.86
CA PRO A 26 -7.72 -30.58 -4.32
C PRO A 26 -7.08 -29.76 -3.17
N LEU A 27 -6.36 -28.72 -3.56
CA LEU A 27 -5.84 -27.61 -2.73
C LEU A 27 -4.64 -27.93 -1.84
N SER A 28 -3.45 -27.64 -2.35
CA SER A 28 -2.34 -27.16 -1.53
C SER A 28 -1.83 -25.84 -2.11
N ASN A 29 -2.06 -24.78 -1.35
CA ASN A 29 -1.57 -23.43 -1.57
C ASN A 29 -0.06 -23.41 -1.45
N THR A 30 0.63 -23.52 -2.59
CA THR A 30 1.99 -23.03 -2.70
C THR A 30 1.89 -21.54 -3.02
N LEU A 31 1.98 -20.70 -1.97
CA LEU A 31 2.23 -19.26 -2.11
C LEU A 31 3.62 -19.10 -2.73
N THR A 32 3.69 -19.20 -4.05
CA THR A 32 4.76 -18.61 -4.81
C THR A 32 4.72 -17.12 -4.55
N SER A 33 5.75 -16.63 -3.87
CA SER A 33 6.14 -15.22 -3.82
C SER A 33 5.98 -14.64 -5.21
N ILE A 34 4.86 -13.96 -5.47
CA ILE A 34 4.70 -13.13 -6.65
C ILE A 34 5.68 -11.99 -6.44
N PRO A 35 6.78 -11.88 -7.22
CA PRO A 35 7.58 -10.67 -7.18
C PRO A 35 6.66 -9.51 -7.50
N ALA A 36 6.72 -8.44 -6.70
CA ALA A 36 6.00 -7.21 -7.02
C ALA A 36 6.24 -6.89 -8.51
N PRO A 37 5.20 -6.62 -9.30
CA PRO A 37 5.39 -6.26 -10.70
C PRO A 37 6.37 -5.08 -10.76
N PRO A 38 7.27 -5.05 -11.74
CA PRO A 38 8.17 -3.92 -11.91
C PRO A 38 7.31 -2.64 -11.94
N ILE A 39 7.75 -1.64 -11.18
CA ILE A 39 7.15 -0.30 -11.16
C ILE A 39 7.41 0.32 -12.54
N ASP A 40 6.60 -0.05 -13.53
CA ASP A 40 6.37 0.81 -14.67
C ASP A 40 5.55 1.97 -14.10
N GLY A 41 6.29 3.01 -13.72
CA GLY A 41 5.75 4.22 -13.15
C GLY A 41 4.60 4.70 -14.01
N ILE A 42 3.46 4.98 -13.36
CA ILE A 42 2.46 5.86 -13.95
C ILE A 42 3.23 7.10 -14.39
N ARG A 43 3.32 7.30 -15.71
CA ARG A 43 4.08 8.41 -16.26
C ARG A 43 3.45 9.69 -15.70
N PRO A 44 4.21 10.71 -15.31
CA PRO A 44 3.65 11.95 -14.79
C PRO A 44 2.57 12.55 -15.71
N GLU A 45 2.67 12.33 -17.02
CA GLU A 45 1.64 12.65 -18.00
C GLU A 45 0.30 11.89 -17.80
N ASP A 46 0.31 10.61 -17.40
CA ASP A 46 -0.91 9.83 -17.14
C ASP A 46 -1.58 10.23 -15.83
N TYR A 47 -0.80 10.60 -14.82
CA TYR A 47 -1.30 11.21 -13.58
C TYR A 47 -1.99 12.57 -13.86
N ASN A 48 -1.35 13.41 -14.68
CA ASN A 48 -1.90 14.70 -15.11
C ASN A 48 -3.10 14.57 -16.05
N ARG A 49 -3.26 13.43 -16.74
CA ARG A 49 -4.39 13.16 -17.64
C ARG A 49 -5.62 12.67 -16.87
N LEU A 50 -5.42 11.89 -15.81
CA LEU A 50 -6.48 11.45 -14.90
C LEU A 50 -7.04 12.61 -14.07
N THR A 51 -6.19 13.57 -13.66
CA THR A 51 -6.60 14.78 -12.93
C THR A 51 -7.27 15.85 -13.82
N LYS A 52 -7.07 15.82 -15.15
CA LYS A 52 -7.63 16.81 -16.10
C LYS A 52 -9.03 16.51 -16.64
N ARG A 53 -9.63 15.35 -16.37
CA ARG A 53 -10.97 14.99 -16.90
C ARG A 53 -12.14 15.18 -15.93
N GLY A 54 -11.89 15.30 -14.62
CA GLY A 54 -12.93 15.62 -13.62
C GLY A 54 -13.17 17.13 -13.47
N ASN A 55 -13.47 17.83 -14.55
CA ASN A 55 -13.35 19.30 -14.64
C ASN A 55 -14.36 20.15 -13.86
N ASP A 56 -15.32 19.58 -13.13
CA ASP A 56 -16.11 20.35 -12.15
C ASP A 56 -15.57 20.22 -10.71
N PHE A 57 -14.69 19.25 -10.47
CA PHE A 57 -13.94 19.07 -9.23
C PHE A 57 -12.48 19.46 -9.43
N THR A 58 -12.26 20.67 -9.93
CA THR A 58 -10.89 21.18 -10.06
C THR A 58 -10.24 21.19 -8.68
N SER A 59 -9.05 20.58 -8.57
CA SER A 59 -8.19 20.49 -7.37
C SER A 59 -8.10 21.80 -6.56
N SER A 60 -8.30 22.94 -7.21
CA SER A 60 -8.37 24.30 -6.65
C SER A 60 -9.60 24.63 -5.78
N SER A 61 -10.66 23.82 -5.79
CA SER A 61 -11.94 24.11 -5.11
C SER A 61 -12.21 23.27 -3.87
N VAL A 62 -11.47 22.18 -3.72
CA VAL A 62 -11.49 21.32 -2.55
C VAL A 62 -10.44 21.83 -1.55
N LYS A 63 -10.76 21.85 -0.28
CA LYS A 63 -9.87 22.23 0.81
C LYS A 63 -9.66 21.05 1.74
N LEU A 64 -8.42 20.89 2.17
CA LEU A 64 -8.03 19.90 3.17
C LEU A 64 -7.86 20.59 4.54
N SER A 65 -8.40 20.00 5.60
CA SER A 65 -8.09 20.39 6.98
C SER A 65 -7.67 19.15 7.74
N SER A 66 -6.42 19.09 8.18
CA SER A 66 -5.82 17.89 8.75
C SER A 66 -5.60 17.98 10.26
N THR A 67 -6.00 16.92 10.96
CA THR A 67 -5.61 16.64 12.35
C THR A 67 -4.66 15.44 12.32
N CYS A 68 -3.37 15.73 12.38
CA CYS A 68 -2.33 14.71 12.31
C CYS A 68 -1.92 14.23 13.70
N ASP A 69 -1.53 12.97 13.81
CA ASP A 69 -0.94 12.41 15.03
C ASP A 69 0.36 13.14 15.40
N LYS A 70 0.89 12.81 16.59
CA LYS A 70 2.18 13.33 17.07
C LYS A 70 3.24 13.26 15.97
N ASP A 71 4.02 14.32 15.86
CA ASP A 71 5.07 14.42 14.85
C ASP A 71 6.01 13.21 14.90
N LEU A 72 6.37 12.70 13.71
CA LEU A 72 7.49 11.76 13.56
C LEU A 72 8.74 12.43 14.20
N PRO A 73 9.40 11.81 15.21
CA PRO A 73 10.56 12.39 15.87
C PRO A 73 11.65 12.85 14.90
N LYS A 74 12.28 14.00 15.20
CA LYS A 74 13.28 14.66 14.31
C LYS A 74 14.65 13.97 14.31
N ASN A 75 14.94 13.11 15.28
CA ASN A 75 16.23 12.45 15.45
C ASN A 75 16.08 11.19 16.36
N PRO A 76 16.09 9.97 15.82
CA PRO A 76 15.91 8.75 16.59
C PRO A 76 17.25 8.29 17.16
N ARG A 77 17.78 9.00 18.15
CA ARG A 77 18.92 8.45 18.91
C ARG A 77 18.53 7.19 19.69
N ASN A 78 17.23 6.99 20.00
CA ASN A 78 16.73 5.92 20.86
C ASN A 78 15.39 5.30 20.41
N SER A 79 15.03 5.30 19.12
CA SER A 79 13.75 4.72 18.71
C SER A 79 13.89 3.69 17.60
N ASP A 80 13.64 2.43 17.95
CA ASP A 80 13.29 1.34 17.04
C ASP A 80 11.98 1.62 16.26
N GLU A 81 11.35 2.79 16.49
CA GLU A 81 9.97 3.12 16.13
C GLU A 81 9.81 4.11 14.96
N LEU A 82 10.89 4.69 14.41
CA LEU A 82 10.73 5.58 13.25
C LEU A 82 10.68 4.81 11.94
N ILE A 83 9.62 4.03 11.77
CA ILE A 83 9.24 3.45 10.50
C ILE A 83 8.13 4.30 9.91
N PHE A 84 8.30 4.78 8.69
CA PHE A 84 7.35 5.65 8.02
C PHE A 84 7.28 5.37 6.53
N LEU A 85 6.16 5.76 5.91
CA LEU A 85 6.02 5.72 4.47
C LEU A 85 6.44 7.08 3.90
N GLU A 86 7.34 7.08 2.93
CA GLU A 86 7.69 8.31 2.22
C GLU A 86 6.48 8.87 1.47
N ALA A 87 6.35 10.20 1.47
CA ALA A 87 5.23 10.92 0.87
C ALA A 87 5.04 10.62 -0.63
N ALA A 88 6.12 10.39 -1.38
CA ALA A 88 6.04 9.99 -2.79
C ALA A 88 5.42 8.59 -2.92
N ASN A 89 5.88 7.63 -2.11
CA ASN A 89 5.40 6.25 -2.12
C ASN A 89 3.94 6.15 -1.64
N PHE A 90 3.55 6.97 -0.66
CA PHE A 90 2.15 7.09 -0.23
C PHE A 90 1.24 7.57 -1.36
N ARG A 91 1.62 8.65 -2.06
CA ARG A 91 0.81 9.20 -3.17
C ARG A 91 0.72 8.24 -4.35
N ALA A 92 1.78 7.49 -4.65
CA ALA A 92 1.77 6.46 -5.70
C ALA A 92 0.76 5.32 -5.44
N ARG A 93 0.40 5.09 -4.17
CA ARG A 93 -0.58 4.05 -3.76
C ARG A 93 -2.04 4.52 -3.75
N ALA A 94 -2.30 5.79 -4.04
CA ALA A 94 -3.64 6.36 -4.03
C ALA A 94 -4.61 5.63 -4.96
N GLN A 95 -4.20 5.35 -6.20
CA GLN A 95 -5.06 4.73 -7.21
C GLN A 95 -5.52 3.31 -6.80
N PRO A 96 -4.64 2.39 -6.35
CA PRO A 96 -5.06 1.11 -5.78
C PRO A 96 -6.07 1.24 -4.62
N TRP A 97 -5.81 2.11 -3.65
CA TRP A 97 -6.71 2.28 -2.51
C TRP A 97 -8.07 2.85 -2.92
N CYS A 98 -8.10 3.84 -3.81
CA CYS A 98 -9.35 4.38 -4.35
C CYS A 98 -10.15 3.34 -5.13
N THR A 99 -9.47 2.50 -5.91
CA THR A 99 -10.10 1.39 -6.63
C THR A 99 -10.75 0.40 -5.65
N GLN A 100 -10.07 0.02 -4.57
CA GLN A 100 -10.61 -0.88 -3.54
C GLN A 100 -11.81 -0.25 -2.80
N MET A 101 -11.75 1.05 -2.52
CA MET A 101 -12.78 1.75 -1.74
C MET A 101 -14.01 2.18 -2.56
N LYS A 102 -13.91 2.21 -3.89
CA LYS A 102 -14.93 2.77 -4.80
C LYS A 102 -16.35 2.26 -4.50
N THR A 103 -16.53 0.94 -4.44
CA THR A 103 -17.87 0.34 -4.23
C THR A 103 -18.46 0.69 -2.87
N GLY A 104 -17.66 0.66 -1.80
CA GLY A 104 -18.12 1.00 -0.45
C GLY A 104 -18.49 2.48 -0.33
N LEU A 105 -17.69 3.36 -0.91
CA LEU A 105 -18.02 4.80 -0.95
C LEU A 105 -19.27 5.06 -1.77
N LYS A 106 -19.45 4.37 -2.90
CA LYS A 106 -20.63 4.51 -3.76
C LYS A 106 -21.92 4.04 -3.10
N ASN A 107 -21.89 2.92 -2.39
CA ASN A 107 -23.10 2.33 -1.82
C ASN A 107 -23.43 2.89 -0.43
N ASP A 108 -22.42 2.99 0.44
CA ASP A 108 -22.63 3.27 1.86
C ASP A 108 -22.07 4.63 2.28
N GLY A 109 -21.30 5.28 1.40
CA GLY A 109 -20.55 6.50 1.73
C GLY A 109 -19.43 6.24 2.73
N LYS A 110 -19.01 4.99 2.91
CA LYS A 110 -17.89 4.63 3.78
C LYS A 110 -17.13 3.45 3.19
N ALA A 111 -15.81 3.49 3.29
CA ALA A 111 -14.98 2.39 2.81
C ALA A 111 -13.66 2.34 3.57
N PHE A 112 -12.99 1.20 3.43
CA PHE A 112 -11.75 0.89 4.08
C PHE A 112 -10.86 0.10 3.13
N ALA A 113 -9.57 0.41 3.13
CA ALA A 113 -8.54 -0.40 2.48
C ALA A 113 -7.40 -0.64 3.47
N LYS A 114 -6.84 -1.84 3.40
CA LYS A 114 -5.72 -2.29 4.23
C LYS A 114 -4.65 -2.85 3.33
N GLU A 115 -3.42 -2.42 3.51
CA GLU A 115 -2.30 -2.88 2.71
C GLU A 115 -1.04 -3.07 3.56
N ASN A 116 -0.41 -4.24 3.42
CA ASN A 116 0.94 -4.43 3.93
C ASN A 116 1.93 -3.76 2.98
N VAL A 117 2.47 -2.62 3.39
CA VAL A 117 3.42 -1.85 2.59
C VAL A 117 4.82 -2.36 2.89
N GLN A 118 5.42 -2.98 1.88
CA GLN A 118 6.84 -3.33 1.89
C GLN A 118 7.70 -2.09 1.64
N ASP A 119 8.98 -2.21 1.99
CA ASP A 119 10.01 -1.21 1.72
C ASP A 119 9.78 0.18 2.37
N MET A 120 9.19 0.17 3.56
CA MET A 120 9.08 1.38 4.37
C MET A 120 10.43 1.82 4.89
N SER A 121 10.56 3.13 5.06
CA SER A 121 11.79 3.75 5.50
C SER A 121 11.92 3.65 7.01
N ASN A 122 13.12 3.32 7.48
CA ASN A 122 13.48 3.38 8.89
C ASN A 122 14.85 4.00 9.11
N PHE A 123 15.08 4.54 10.30
CA PHE A 123 16.41 5.04 10.68
C PHE A 123 17.21 3.95 11.38
N VAL A 124 18.39 3.65 10.85
CA VAL A 124 19.31 2.66 11.42
C VAL A 124 20.61 3.39 11.76
N LYS A 125 20.78 3.77 13.04
CA LYS A 125 21.74 4.76 13.58
C LYS A 125 21.21 6.19 13.42
N PRO A 126 21.64 7.17 14.24
CA PRO A 126 21.03 8.52 14.33
C PRO A 126 20.89 9.32 13.02
N ASP A 127 21.34 8.77 11.90
CA ASP A 127 21.71 9.51 10.72
C ASP A 127 21.63 8.68 9.42
N ASN A 128 21.18 7.42 9.36
CA ASN A 128 21.06 6.72 8.05
C ASN A 128 19.63 6.27 7.79
N LEU A 129 19.12 6.56 6.59
CA LEU A 129 17.85 6.04 6.09
C LEU A 129 18.08 4.67 5.47
N ASN A 130 17.39 3.67 5.98
CA ASN A 130 17.32 2.34 5.41
C ASN A 130 15.90 2.04 4.95
N HIS A 131 15.76 1.07 4.06
CA HIS A 131 14.49 0.58 3.54
C HIS A 131 14.38 -0.93 3.79
N GLY A 132 13.23 -1.52 3.45
CA GLY A 132 12.98 -2.95 3.62
C GLY A 132 12.18 -3.35 4.86
N VAL A 133 11.70 -2.40 5.67
CA VAL A 133 10.76 -2.72 6.74
C VAL A 133 9.34 -2.77 6.18
N SER A 134 8.49 -3.64 6.72
CA SER A 134 7.07 -3.69 6.36
C SER A 134 6.19 -3.25 7.54
N ARG A 135 5.17 -2.45 7.25
CA ARG A 135 4.06 -2.15 8.18
C ARG A 135 2.74 -2.23 7.43
N VAL A 136 1.68 -2.44 8.18
CA VAL A 136 0.35 -2.39 7.62
C VAL A 136 -0.18 -0.98 7.69
N ILE A 137 -0.66 -0.47 6.56
CA ILE A 137 -1.33 0.81 6.46
C ILE A 137 -2.81 0.55 6.32
N ASN A 138 -3.57 1.23 7.17
CA ASN A 138 -5.02 1.25 7.13
C ASN A 138 -5.48 2.62 6.66
N VAL A 139 -6.31 2.65 5.63
CA VAL A 139 -6.92 3.88 5.12
C VAL A 139 -8.43 3.73 5.13
N SER A 140 -9.12 4.72 5.68
CA SER A 140 -10.59 4.74 5.67
C SER A 140 -11.08 6.07 5.16
N MET A 141 -12.12 6.04 4.36
CA MET A 141 -12.77 7.23 3.83
C MET A 141 -14.26 7.20 4.15
N THR A 142 -14.83 8.34 4.48
CA THR A 142 -16.25 8.50 4.78
C THR A 142 -16.75 9.77 4.11
N LEU A 143 -17.94 9.71 3.52
CA LEU A 143 -18.66 10.82 2.92
C LEU A 143 -19.73 11.32 3.90
N THR A 144 -19.91 12.64 3.94
CA THR A 144 -21.07 13.27 4.58
C THR A 144 -22.32 13.04 3.73
N ASP A 145 -23.51 13.41 4.23
CA ASP A 145 -24.73 13.31 3.43
C ASP A 145 -24.69 14.24 2.20
N GLU A 146 -24.04 15.39 2.31
CA GLU A 146 -23.70 16.27 1.20
C GLU A 146 -22.77 15.57 0.20
N GLY A 147 -21.66 14.99 0.69
CA GLY A 147 -20.72 14.26 -0.16
C GLY A 147 -21.36 13.08 -0.88
N LYS A 148 -22.29 12.36 -0.25
CA LYS A 148 -23.03 11.28 -0.91
C LYS A 148 -23.89 11.80 -2.06
N LYS A 149 -24.63 12.89 -1.84
CA LYS A 149 -25.48 13.53 -2.86
C LYS A 149 -24.68 14.02 -4.06
N GLU A 150 -23.50 14.58 -3.80
CA GLU A 150 -22.64 15.17 -4.83
C GLU A 150 -21.80 14.12 -5.58
N LEU A 151 -21.29 13.08 -4.89
CA LEU A 151 -20.25 12.21 -5.44
C LEU A 151 -20.73 10.79 -5.81
N GLN A 152 -21.75 10.21 -5.16
CA GLN A 152 -22.08 8.77 -5.38
C GLN A 152 -22.66 8.46 -6.76
N LYS A 153 -23.24 9.45 -7.44
CA LYS A 153 -23.86 9.28 -8.76
C LYS A 153 -22.85 9.33 -9.90
N ASP A 154 -21.65 9.83 -9.64
CA ASP A 154 -20.61 10.04 -10.62
C ASP A 154 -19.32 9.34 -10.19
N ASP A 155 -19.03 8.23 -10.87
CA ASP A 155 -17.84 7.43 -10.60
C ASP A 155 -16.53 8.19 -10.83
N GLU A 156 -16.50 9.15 -11.76
CA GLU A 156 -15.33 9.97 -12.04
C GLU A 156 -15.14 11.01 -10.95
N ALA A 157 -16.21 11.68 -10.52
CA ALA A 157 -16.17 12.64 -9.41
C ALA A 157 -15.74 11.96 -8.09
N LEU A 158 -16.30 10.78 -7.79
CA LEU A 158 -15.92 10.01 -6.60
C LEU A 158 -14.45 9.58 -6.63
N ASN A 159 -13.97 9.10 -7.79
CA ASN A 159 -12.57 8.72 -7.95
C ASN A 159 -11.63 9.94 -7.85
N GLY A 160 -11.99 11.07 -8.46
CA GLY A 160 -11.25 12.33 -8.37
C GLY A 160 -11.16 12.84 -6.93
N PHE A 161 -12.28 12.84 -6.20
CA PHE A 161 -12.31 13.18 -4.77
C PHE A 161 -11.38 12.29 -3.95
N CYS A 162 -11.42 10.97 -4.18
CA CYS A 162 -10.58 10.02 -3.47
C CYS A 162 -9.09 10.24 -3.74
N LEU A 163 -8.70 10.38 -5.01
CA LEU A 163 -7.32 10.63 -5.40
C LEU A 163 -6.79 11.95 -4.82
N TYR A 164 -7.61 13.00 -4.89
CA TYR A 164 -7.29 14.30 -4.32
C TYR A 164 -7.02 14.21 -2.81
N ALA A 165 -7.81 13.41 -2.08
CA ALA A 165 -7.61 13.21 -0.65
C ALA A 165 -6.22 12.65 -0.34
N PHE A 166 -5.79 11.61 -1.04
CA PHE A 166 -4.47 11.01 -0.84
C PHE A 166 -3.33 11.92 -1.30
N GLU A 167 -3.49 12.61 -2.43
CA GLU A 167 -2.49 13.55 -2.94
C GLU A 167 -2.21 14.66 -1.93
N ASN A 168 -3.25 15.29 -1.40
CA ASN A 168 -3.11 16.39 -0.45
C ASN A 168 -2.68 15.92 0.93
N TYR A 169 -3.18 14.76 1.40
CA TYR A 169 -2.72 14.16 2.65
C TYR A 169 -1.21 13.92 2.64
N GLY A 170 -0.67 13.45 1.50
CA GLY A 170 0.75 13.19 1.28
C GLY A 170 1.59 14.42 0.89
N THR A 171 1.06 15.64 1.01
CA THR A 171 1.77 16.88 0.64
C THR A 171 2.27 17.64 1.87
N LYS A 172 3.33 18.45 1.72
CA LYS A 172 3.84 19.33 2.79
C LYS A 172 2.88 20.49 3.04
N GLY A 173 2.83 20.99 4.27
CA GLY A 173 1.93 22.07 4.66
C GLY A 173 0.62 21.53 5.19
N ASP A 174 -0.45 21.61 4.39
CA ASP A 174 -1.81 21.26 4.81
C ASP A 174 -2.05 19.75 5.00
N GLY A 175 -1.16 18.92 4.44
CA GLY A 175 -1.18 17.46 4.59
C GLY A 175 -0.52 16.95 5.87
N CYS A 176 -0.67 15.65 6.14
CA CYS A 176 -0.06 14.99 7.28
C CYS A 176 1.31 14.42 6.94
N THR A 177 2.28 15.32 6.75
CA THR A 177 3.67 14.95 6.47
C THR A 177 4.66 15.62 7.41
N LYS A 178 5.89 15.08 7.48
CA LYS A 178 6.99 15.64 8.26
C LYS A 178 8.30 15.46 7.51
N GLU A 179 9.08 16.54 7.40
CA GLU A 179 10.46 16.45 6.91
C GLU A 179 11.34 15.70 7.91
N GLN A 180 12.07 14.71 7.40
CA GLN A 180 13.01 13.90 8.15
C GLN A 180 14.41 14.12 7.60
N LYS A 181 15.35 14.47 8.48
CA LYS A 181 16.75 14.68 8.13
C LYS A 181 17.54 13.42 8.40
N TYR A 182 18.46 13.11 7.50
CA TYR A 182 19.35 11.97 7.62
C TYR A 182 20.66 12.26 6.88
N TRP A 183 21.61 11.34 6.95
CA TRP A 183 22.88 11.37 6.27
C TRP A 183 22.96 10.25 5.25
N LYS A 184 23.51 10.61 4.10
CA LYS A 184 23.83 9.70 3.02
C LYS A 184 25.34 9.77 2.80
N GLY A 185 26.07 8.86 3.44
CA GLY A 185 27.52 8.97 3.57
C GLY A 185 27.91 10.17 4.43
N ILE A 186 28.72 11.08 3.88
CA ILE A 186 29.18 12.30 4.58
C ILE A 186 28.28 13.53 4.36
N LYS A 187 27.17 13.40 3.63
CA LYS A 187 26.29 14.53 3.28
C LYS A 187 24.94 14.40 4.00
N GLY A 188 24.45 15.50 4.55
CA GLY A 188 23.07 15.59 5.03
C GLY A 188 22.09 15.59 3.86
N ALA A 189 20.96 14.90 4.05
CA ALA A 189 19.86 14.74 3.10
C ALA A 189 18.51 14.83 3.85
N THR A 190 17.42 14.98 3.09
CA THR A 190 16.06 15.06 3.63
C THR A 190 15.12 14.14 2.89
N THR A 191 14.24 13.47 3.61
CA THR A 191 13.03 12.82 3.07
C THR A 191 11.79 13.40 3.75
N THR A 192 10.60 13.02 3.30
CA THR A 192 9.33 13.46 3.87
C THR A 192 8.48 12.24 4.18
N GLY A 193 8.24 12.00 5.46
CA GLY A 193 7.41 10.88 5.92
C GLY A 193 5.97 11.30 6.10
N VAL A 194 5.05 10.38 5.83
CA VAL A 194 3.62 10.53 6.11
C VAL A 194 3.34 10.14 7.56
N LYS A 195 2.51 10.95 8.22
CA LYS A 195 2.06 10.74 9.61
C LYS A 195 0.70 10.03 9.61
N GLY A 196 0.43 9.32 10.70
CA GLY A 196 -0.94 8.93 11.02
C GLY A 196 -1.80 10.17 11.28
N GLY A 197 -3.11 10.04 11.11
CA GLY A 197 -4.01 11.15 11.32
C GLY A 197 -5.28 11.08 10.48
N SER A 198 -5.97 12.21 10.42
CA SER A 198 -7.21 12.37 9.67
C SER A 198 -7.25 13.72 8.98
N SER A 199 -7.90 13.77 7.83
CA SER A 199 -8.11 14.99 7.07
C SER A 199 -9.56 15.08 6.64
N LYS A 200 -10.14 16.27 6.81
CA LYS A 200 -11.45 16.63 6.27
C LYS A 200 -11.27 17.21 4.88
N LEU A 201 -12.21 16.90 4.00
CA LEU A 201 -12.30 17.39 2.64
C LEU A 201 -13.55 18.24 2.50
N SER A 202 -13.38 19.48 2.06
CA SER A 202 -14.50 20.42 1.89
C SER A 202 -14.49 21.02 0.50
N HIS A 203 -15.65 21.21 -0.12
CA HIS A 203 -15.79 21.92 -1.40
C HIS A 203 -16.86 23.01 -1.24
N GLY A 204 -16.61 24.21 -1.76
CA GLY A 204 -17.55 25.33 -1.64
C GLY A 204 -17.94 25.67 -0.18
N GLY A 205 -17.06 25.41 0.79
CA GLY A 205 -17.31 25.62 2.22
C GLY A 205 -18.12 24.52 2.93
N LYS A 206 -18.51 23.46 2.21
CA LYS A 206 -19.22 22.30 2.78
C LYS A 206 -18.26 21.13 2.96
N GLU A 207 -18.34 20.44 4.08
CA GLU A 207 -17.60 19.19 4.29
C GLU A 207 -18.26 18.08 3.48
N LEU A 208 -17.48 17.43 2.61
CA LEU A 208 -17.95 16.33 1.77
C LEU A 208 -17.49 14.97 2.27
N GLY A 209 -16.41 14.93 3.05
CA GLY A 209 -15.94 13.70 3.63
C GLY A 209 -14.63 13.83 4.40
N SER A 210 -14.10 12.69 4.81
CA SER A 210 -12.85 12.60 5.56
C SER A 210 -12.03 11.40 5.13
N LEU A 211 -10.71 11.54 5.13
CA LEU A 211 -9.72 10.47 5.03
C LEU A 211 -9.07 10.26 6.40
N LYS A 212 -8.86 9.02 6.82
CA LYS A 212 -8.04 8.66 7.99
C LYS A 212 -7.00 7.64 7.60
N VAL A 213 -5.77 7.83 8.09
CA VAL A 213 -4.62 6.96 7.84
C VAL A 213 -4.02 6.55 9.17
N THR A 214 -3.83 5.24 9.38
CA THR A 214 -3.16 4.70 10.57
C THR A 214 -2.18 3.61 10.19
N TYR A 215 -1.18 3.40 11.06
CA TYR A 215 -0.14 2.38 10.91
C TYR A 215 -0.29 1.32 12.01
N GLU A 216 -0.17 0.05 11.64
CA GLU A 216 -0.07 -1.12 12.54
C GLU A 216 1.34 -1.72 12.46
#